data_AF-A0A9E3QCT0-F1
#
_entry.id   AF-A0A9E3QCT0-F1
#
_cell.length_a   1.000
_cell.length_b   1.000
_cell.length_c   1.000
_cell.angle_alpha   90.00
_cell.angle_beta   90.00
_cell.angle_gamma   90.00
#
_symmetry.space_group_name_H-M   'P 1'
#
loop_
_entity.id
_entity.type
_entity.pdbx_description
1 polymer ?
#
loop_
_entity_poly.entity_id
_entity_poly.type
_entity_poly.pdbx_seq_one_letter_code
_entity_poly.pdbx_strand_id
1 'polypeptide(L)'
;MNERRWDFRFGLEAEYLLVEAESFRPLSYRELAFEELNATLEAIPVGDLPPPDGLEPKPPHRKPTPYEVEGYHLPDPDSDPVTLLPKGVEIRTPIRPSIEGCLECLETLHERLQRALAGLGYQAVALSHHPTEDRFEGPQHGRRYDQWRWSQEVMLTNGPDVNVGLPPRLAARLDPVDLLAKVNHYAPALVALSLAAPLCRGGLWEIRGRIGKSLRTYRRSVFGQAVELHPEQGGRLEFKAFDMTWRLEDFHNFFLLWLALLLDDGLRGRASDQSRIYDLGAIARYGLEVATVRARAAEVLERAPAVLAAWGFDPQPLGALRRRLATGRLPADEIVGMYEHELSIPAVLRQLAVLTPRARTRAAG
;
A
#
# COMPACT_ATOMS: atom_id res chain seq x y z
N MET A 1 10.36 28.40 17.78
CA MET A 1 8.98 27.97 18.10
C MET A 1 8.79 26.63 17.42
N ASN A 2 8.88 25.55 18.21
CA ASN A 2 9.01 24.17 17.72
C ASN A 2 7.68 23.66 17.19
N GLU A 3 7.66 23.31 15.91
CA GLU A 3 6.59 22.48 15.34
C GLU A 3 6.53 21.17 16.14
N ARG A 4 5.32 20.70 16.41
CA ARG A 4 5.10 19.52 17.24
C ARG A 4 4.48 18.43 16.37
N ARG A 5 4.63 17.17 16.78
CA ARG A 5 3.98 16.00 16.16
C ARG A 5 2.52 16.23 15.75
N TRP A 6 1.77 17.02 16.50
CA TRP A 6 0.35 17.33 16.29
C TRP A 6 0.05 18.19 15.05
N ASP A 7 1.08 18.77 14.43
CA ASP A 7 0.95 19.56 13.21
C ASP A 7 0.96 18.68 11.94
N PHE A 8 1.30 17.39 12.06
CA PHE A 8 1.26 16.44 10.96
C PHE A 8 -0.15 15.88 10.73
N ARG A 9 -0.40 15.43 9.51
CA ARG A 9 -1.66 14.78 9.10
C ARG A 9 -1.36 13.44 8.45
N PHE A 10 -2.19 12.44 8.74
CA PHE A 10 -1.98 11.07 8.31
C PHE A 10 -3.22 10.53 7.63
N GLY A 11 -3.05 9.84 6.51
CA GLY A 11 -4.07 9.08 5.83
C GLY A 11 -3.48 7.80 5.26
N LEU A 12 -4.33 6.79 5.08
CA LEU A 12 -3.98 5.54 4.46
C LEU A 12 -5.06 5.17 3.45
N GLU A 13 -4.64 4.83 2.25
CA GLU A 13 -5.49 4.11 1.29
C GLU A 13 -4.99 2.66 1.27
N ALA A 14 -5.90 1.69 1.32
CA ALA A 14 -5.59 0.28 1.46
C ALA A 14 -6.48 -0.55 0.53
N GLU A 15 -5.87 -1.09 -0.52
CA GLU A 15 -6.54 -1.87 -1.54
C GLU A 15 -6.58 -3.36 -1.16
N TYR A 16 -7.73 -4.01 -1.35
CA TYR A 16 -7.95 -5.42 -1.01
C TYR A 16 -8.46 -6.22 -2.20
N LEU A 17 -7.90 -7.43 -2.35
CA LEU A 17 -8.44 -8.46 -3.24
C LEU A 17 -9.74 -9.01 -2.64
N LEU A 18 -10.73 -9.32 -3.48
CA LEU A 18 -11.92 -10.04 -3.03
C LEU A 18 -11.80 -11.55 -3.30
N VAL A 19 -12.34 -12.34 -2.37
CA VAL A 19 -12.45 -13.80 -2.47
C VAL A 19 -13.87 -14.23 -2.12
N GLU A 20 -14.28 -15.41 -2.58
CA GLU A 20 -15.47 -16.08 -2.05
C GLU A 20 -15.30 -16.40 -0.56
N ALA A 21 -16.29 -16.09 0.27
CA ALA A 21 -16.19 -16.21 1.72
C ALA A 21 -16.06 -17.64 2.23
N GLU A 22 -16.67 -18.62 1.55
CA GLU A 22 -16.63 -20.02 1.96
C GLU A 22 -15.37 -20.72 1.43
N SER A 23 -15.11 -20.59 0.13
CA SER A 23 -14.06 -21.34 -0.54
C SER A 23 -12.70 -20.64 -0.51
N PHE A 24 -12.65 -19.33 -0.25
CA PHE A 24 -11.48 -18.46 -0.43
C PHE A 24 -10.92 -18.47 -1.86
N ARG A 25 -11.76 -18.78 -2.85
CA ARG A 25 -11.38 -18.65 -4.26
C ARG A 25 -11.23 -17.16 -4.61
N PRO A 26 -10.09 -16.73 -5.18
CA PRO A 26 -9.91 -15.35 -5.59
C PRO A 26 -10.86 -14.98 -6.74
N LEU A 27 -11.45 -13.79 -6.64
CA LEU A 27 -12.39 -13.24 -7.63
C LEU A 27 -11.67 -12.27 -8.55
N SER A 28 -12.01 -12.34 -9.84
CA SER A 28 -11.50 -11.42 -10.85
C SER A 28 -12.56 -10.39 -11.27
N TYR A 29 -12.13 -9.38 -12.04
CA TYR A 29 -13.01 -8.36 -12.62
C TYR A 29 -14.16 -8.90 -13.50
N ARG A 30 -14.10 -10.17 -13.90
CA ARG A 30 -15.15 -10.83 -14.70
C ARG A 30 -16.34 -11.28 -13.85
N GLU A 31 -16.13 -11.35 -12.54
CA GLU A 31 -17.07 -11.93 -11.56
C GLU A 31 -17.61 -10.87 -10.60
N LEU A 32 -17.03 -9.67 -10.62
CA LEU A 32 -17.41 -8.56 -9.76
C LEU A 32 -18.22 -7.53 -10.55
N ALA A 33 -19.35 -7.10 -9.99
CA ALA A 33 -20.19 -6.04 -10.55
C ALA A 33 -19.98 -4.74 -9.76
N PHE A 34 -19.68 -3.64 -10.47
CA PHE A 34 -19.45 -2.34 -9.83
C PHE A 34 -20.69 -1.86 -9.08
N GLU A 35 -21.89 -1.96 -9.67
CA GLU A 35 -23.11 -1.42 -9.10
C GLU A 35 -23.49 -2.10 -7.78
N GLU A 36 -23.35 -3.43 -7.70
CA GLU A 36 -23.63 -4.22 -6.49
C GLU A 36 -22.61 -3.94 -5.38
N LEU A 37 -21.31 -3.92 -5.72
CA LEU A 37 -20.26 -3.59 -4.77
C LEU A 37 -20.43 -2.16 -4.26
N ASN A 38 -20.59 -1.18 -5.15
CA ASN A 38 -20.71 0.23 -4.78
C ASN A 38 -21.94 0.47 -3.89
N ALA A 39 -23.09 -0.10 -4.22
CA ALA A 39 -24.29 0.00 -3.38
C ALA A 39 -24.06 -0.59 -1.98
N THR A 40 -23.34 -1.71 -1.90
CA THR A 40 -22.98 -2.36 -0.63
C THR A 40 -22.04 -1.49 0.20
N LEU A 41 -21.02 -0.90 -0.43
CA LEU A 41 -20.05 -0.02 0.23
C LEU A 41 -20.69 1.29 0.70
N GLU A 42 -21.54 1.91 -0.10
CA GLU A 42 -22.26 3.14 0.26
C GLU A 42 -23.27 2.94 1.41
N ALA A 43 -23.71 1.70 1.65
CA ALA A 43 -24.62 1.36 2.74
C ALA A 43 -23.90 1.16 4.09
N ILE A 44 -22.56 1.11 4.09
CA ILE A 44 -21.79 0.94 5.32
C ILE A 44 -21.94 2.20 6.19
N PRO A 45 -22.38 2.08 7.46
CA PRO A 45 -22.53 3.23 8.33
C PRO A 45 -21.16 3.84 8.64
N VAL A 46 -21.04 5.15 8.43
CA VAL A 46 -19.80 5.93 8.69
C VAL A 46 -20.07 7.24 9.45
N GLY A 47 -21.32 7.50 9.86
CA GLY A 47 -21.70 8.77 10.49
C GLY A 47 -21.09 9.02 11.88
N ASP A 48 -20.50 7.99 12.50
CA ASP A 48 -19.76 8.06 13.76
C ASP A 48 -18.24 8.26 13.56
N LEU A 49 -17.78 8.27 12.30
CA LEU A 49 -16.40 8.56 11.96
C LEU A 49 -16.19 10.08 11.79
N PRO A 50 -14.92 10.55 11.83
CA PRO A 50 -14.61 11.94 11.52
C PRO A 50 -15.16 12.36 10.15
N PRO A 51 -15.34 13.67 9.92
CA PRO A 51 -15.76 14.20 8.62
C PRO A 51 -14.91 13.63 7.48
N PRO A 52 -15.50 13.38 6.29
CA PRO A 52 -14.83 12.79 5.15
C PRO A 52 -13.91 13.79 4.41
N ASP A 53 -13.22 14.65 5.15
CA ASP A 53 -12.28 15.63 4.59
C ASP A 53 -11.15 14.87 3.86
N GLY A 54 -10.92 15.18 2.58
CA GLY A 54 -9.95 14.48 1.72
C GLY A 54 -10.48 13.19 1.07
N LEU A 55 -11.78 12.87 1.25
CA LEU A 55 -12.47 11.74 0.64
C LEU A 55 -13.46 12.21 -0.43
N GLU A 56 -13.08 13.22 -1.21
CA GLU A 56 -13.88 13.71 -2.31
C GLU A 56 -14.14 12.56 -3.31
N PRO A 57 -15.40 12.34 -3.73
CA PRO A 57 -15.74 11.26 -4.62
C PRO A 57 -15.12 11.48 -6.00
N LYS A 58 -14.56 10.42 -6.57
CA LYS A 58 -14.12 10.38 -7.96
C LYS A 58 -15.14 9.58 -8.79
N PRO A 59 -15.64 10.11 -9.92
CA PRO A 59 -16.52 9.35 -10.81
C PRO A 59 -15.93 7.97 -11.13
N PRO A 60 -16.74 6.89 -11.12
CA PRO A 60 -18.21 6.86 -11.07
C PRO A 60 -18.83 6.97 -9.67
N HIS A 61 -18.03 7.02 -8.60
CA HIS A 61 -18.52 7.19 -7.23
C HIS A 61 -19.14 8.58 -7.04
N ARG A 62 -20.20 8.67 -6.22
CA ARG A 62 -21.00 9.91 -6.09
C ARG A 62 -21.11 10.43 -4.67
N LYS A 63 -20.72 9.63 -3.67
CA LYS A 63 -20.80 9.98 -2.26
C LYS A 63 -19.40 10.05 -1.66
N PRO A 64 -19.11 11.05 -0.82
CA PRO A 64 -17.92 11.00 0.03
C PRO A 64 -18.05 9.81 0.98
N THR A 65 -17.14 8.85 0.87
CA THR A 65 -17.11 7.64 1.69
C THR A 65 -15.67 7.15 1.84
N PRO A 66 -15.31 6.52 2.97
CA PRO A 66 -14.01 5.88 3.14
C PRO A 66 -13.87 4.55 2.39
N TYR A 67 -14.85 4.17 1.55
CA TYR A 67 -14.83 2.93 0.79
C TYR A 67 -15.01 3.22 -0.69
N GLU A 68 -14.15 2.65 -1.53
CA GLU A 68 -14.27 2.74 -2.99
C GLU A 68 -14.23 1.35 -3.62
N VAL A 69 -14.95 1.18 -4.73
CA VAL A 69 -14.72 0.05 -5.62
C VAL A 69 -13.53 0.44 -6.50
N GLU A 70 -12.44 -0.28 -6.35
CA GLU A 70 -11.20 0.03 -7.05
C GLU A 70 -11.12 -0.77 -8.35
N GLY A 71 -10.70 -0.13 -9.45
CA GLY A 71 -10.63 -0.83 -10.74
C GLY A 71 -10.45 0.02 -12.00
N TYR A 72 -10.76 -0.59 -13.15
CA TYR A 72 -10.52 0.00 -14.47
C TYR A 72 -11.73 0.81 -14.92
N HIS A 73 -11.63 2.14 -14.89
CA HIS A 73 -12.70 3.03 -15.33
C HIS A 73 -13.06 2.84 -16.81
N LEU A 74 -14.36 2.64 -17.06
CA LEU A 74 -14.97 2.56 -18.37
C LEU A 74 -15.73 3.87 -18.65
N PRO A 75 -15.25 4.67 -19.62
CA PRO A 75 -15.91 5.91 -19.95
C PRO A 75 -17.11 5.70 -20.88
N ASP A 76 -18.03 6.68 -20.88
CA ASP A 76 -19.07 6.82 -21.88
C ASP A 76 -18.52 7.41 -23.21
N PRO A 77 -19.36 7.63 -24.24
CA PRO A 77 -18.92 8.23 -25.51
C PRO A 77 -18.30 9.63 -25.38
N ASP A 78 -18.64 10.38 -24.33
CA ASP A 78 -18.12 11.72 -24.05
C ASP A 78 -16.85 11.70 -23.17
N SER A 79 -16.32 10.49 -22.89
CA SER A 79 -15.14 10.21 -22.09
C SER A 79 -15.33 10.37 -20.57
N ASP A 80 -16.57 10.46 -20.10
CA ASP A 80 -16.87 10.54 -18.67
C ASP A 80 -16.92 9.14 -18.03
N PRO A 81 -16.22 8.88 -16.91
CA PRO A 81 -16.27 7.59 -16.22
C PRO A 81 -17.67 7.30 -15.67
N VAL A 82 -18.39 6.36 -16.29
CA VAL A 82 -19.76 6.00 -15.89
C VAL A 82 -19.84 4.68 -15.11
N THR A 83 -18.86 3.80 -15.28
CA THR A 83 -18.71 2.54 -14.53
C THR A 83 -17.23 2.13 -14.49
N LEU A 84 -16.92 0.98 -13.88
CA LEU A 84 -15.57 0.42 -13.88
C LEU A 84 -15.60 -1.11 -13.84
N LEU A 85 -14.50 -1.75 -14.26
CA LEU A 85 -14.26 -3.17 -14.05
C LEU A 85 -13.56 -3.33 -12.68
N PRO A 86 -14.19 -3.95 -11.66
CA PRO A 86 -13.61 -3.99 -10.32
C PRO A 86 -12.38 -4.91 -10.28
N LYS A 87 -11.28 -4.46 -9.66
CA LYS A 87 -10.20 -5.36 -9.20
C LYS A 87 -10.35 -5.78 -7.75
N GLY A 88 -11.14 -5.03 -7.00
CA GLY A 88 -11.35 -5.23 -5.58
C GLY A 88 -12.00 -4.01 -4.95
N VAL A 89 -11.66 -3.75 -3.70
CA VAL A 89 -12.17 -2.61 -2.93
C VAL A 89 -11.02 -1.89 -2.23
N GLU A 90 -11.22 -0.63 -1.92
CA GLU A 90 -10.26 0.19 -1.19
C GLU A 90 -10.89 0.77 0.06
N ILE A 91 -10.11 0.84 1.15
CA ILE A 91 -10.41 1.68 2.30
C ILE A 91 -9.53 2.93 2.23
N ARG A 92 -10.14 4.11 2.26
CA ARG A 92 -9.49 5.41 2.36
C ARG A 92 -9.81 6.01 3.73
N THR A 93 -8.84 6.04 4.64
CA THR A 93 -9.08 6.59 5.99
C THR A 93 -9.28 8.11 5.90
N PRO A 94 -10.25 8.70 6.63
CA PRO A 94 -10.28 10.15 6.83
C PRO A 94 -8.96 10.68 7.37
N ILE A 95 -8.65 11.95 7.14
CA ILE A 95 -7.41 12.56 7.62
C ILE A 95 -7.36 12.53 9.17
N ARG A 96 -6.24 12.07 9.73
CA ARG A 96 -6.04 11.95 11.19
C ARG A 96 -4.85 12.76 11.70
N PRO A 97 -4.89 13.25 12.96
CA PRO A 97 -3.78 13.98 13.57
C PRO A 97 -2.66 13.08 14.11
N SER A 98 -2.85 11.75 14.11
CA SER A 98 -1.86 10.78 14.57
C SER A 98 -1.89 9.50 13.74
N ILE A 99 -0.75 8.81 13.67
CA ILE A 99 -0.63 7.49 13.03
C ILE A 99 -1.55 6.50 13.75
N GLU A 100 -1.56 6.50 15.08
CA GLU A 100 -2.38 5.62 15.89
C GLU A 100 -3.88 5.79 15.60
N GLY A 101 -4.36 7.04 15.53
CA GLY A 101 -5.75 7.32 15.21
C GLY A 101 -6.12 7.00 13.76
N CYS A 102 -5.15 6.93 12.84
CA CYS A 102 -5.32 6.42 11.47
C CYS A 102 -5.46 4.90 11.46
N LEU A 103 -4.62 4.19 12.20
CA LEU A 103 -4.67 2.73 12.27
C LEU A 103 -5.91 2.20 13.01
N GLU A 104 -6.32 2.86 14.10
CA GLU A 104 -7.59 2.54 14.78
C GLU A 104 -8.80 2.75 13.87
N CYS A 105 -8.75 3.79 13.03
CA CYS A 105 -9.80 4.05 12.04
C CYS A 105 -9.80 2.98 10.94
N LEU A 106 -8.63 2.61 10.41
CA LEU A 106 -8.51 1.53 9.44
C LEU A 106 -9.06 0.21 9.99
N GLU A 107 -8.73 -0.14 11.23
CA GLU A 107 -9.23 -1.37 11.89
C GLU A 107 -10.77 -1.38 11.93
N THR A 108 -11.36 -0.27 12.39
CA THR A 108 -12.83 -0.09 12.44
C THR A 108 -13.46 -0.17 11.05
N LEU A 109 -12.86 0.47 10.06
CA LEU A 109 -13.34 0.46 8.67
C LEU A 109 -13.24 -0.94 8.07
N HIS A 110 -12.13 -1.64 8.30
CA HIS A 110 -11.93 -3.00 7.80
C HIS A 110 -12.94 -3.98 8.39
N GLU A 111 -13.22 -3.91 9.69
CA GLU A 111 -14.25 -4.75 10.33
C GLU A 111 -15.66 -4.51 9.75
N ARG A 112 -15.98 -3.26 9.40
CA ARG A 112 -17.26 -2.90 8.76
C ARG A 112 -17.31 -3.39 7.31
N LEU A 113 -16.23 -3.21 6.57
CA LEU A 113 -16.06 -3.72 5.21
C LEU A 113 -16.28 -5.24 5.16
N GLN A 114 -15.60 -6.00 6.03
CA GLN A 114 -15.74 -7.46 6.07
C GLN A 114 -17.18 -7.90 6.35
N ARG A 115 -17.90 -7.21 7.26
CA ARG A 115 -19.32 -7.50 7.54
C ARG A 115 -20.22 -7.20 6.34
N ALA A 116 -19.97 -6.11 5.63
CA ALA A 116 -20.75 -5.75 4.44
C ALA A 116 -20.52 -6.75 3.30
N LEU A 117 -19.26 -7.10 3.03
CA LEU A 117 -18.88 -8.07 2.00
C LEU A 117 -19.42 -9.49 2.29
N ALA A 118 -19.50 -9.88 3.57
CA ALA A 118 -20.08 -11.16 3.94
C ALA A 118 -21.56 -11.30 3.49
N GLY A 119 -22.30 -10.19 3.41
CA GLY A 119 -23.67 -10.17 2.87
C GLY A 119 -23.74 -10.51 1.38
N LEU A 120 -22.65 -10.34 0.64
CA LEU A 120 -22.49 -10.74 -0.76
C LEU A 120 -21.81 -12.11 -0.92
N GLY A 121 -21.48 -12.79 0.18
CA GLY A 121 -20.69 -14.02 0.14
C GLY A 121 -19.22 -13.78 -0.18
N TYR A 122 -18.68 -12.59 0.08
CA TYR A 122 -17.28 -12.22 -0.18
C TYR A 122 -16.49 -11.94 1.10
N GLN A 123 -15.16 -11.96 0.97
CA GLN A 123 -14.22 -11.44 1.97
C GLN A 123 -13.11 -10.61 1.31
N ALA A 124 -12.59 -9.63 2.04
CA ALA A 124 -11.43 -8.85 1.62
C ALA A 124 -10.12 -9.51 2.10
N VAL A 125 -9.11 -9.58 1.25
CA VAL A 125 -7.81 -10.21 1.54
C VAL A 125 -6.67 -9.25 1.21
N ALA A 126 -5.74 -9.11 2.16
CA ALA A 126 -4.55 -8.28 2.00
C ALA A 126 -3.46 -9.04 1.24
N LEU A 127 -3.48 -8.93 -0.09
CA LEU A 127 -2.47 -9.51 -0.97
C LEU A 127 -2.10 -8.55 -2.10
N SER A 128 -0.80 -8.41 -2.33
CA SER A 128 -0.24 -7.40 -3.23
C SER A 128 -0.43 -7.66 -4.73
N HIS A 129 -0.66 -8.91 -5.12
CA HIS A 129 -0.87 -9.28 -6.53
C HIS A 129 -1.91 -10.40 -6.62
N HIS A 130 -2.73 -10.39 -7.67
CA HIS A 130 -3.75 -11.39 -7.87
C HIS A 130 -3.13 -12.80 -8.03
N PRO A 131 -3.48 -13.79 -7.19
CA PRO A 131 -2.69 -15.01 -7.07
C PRO A 131 -2.87 -15.98 -8.25
N THR A 132 -3.96 -15.89 -9.01
CA THR A 132 -4.25 -16.76 -10.16
C THR A 132 -4.20 -16.04 -11.52
N GLU A 133 -4.80 -14.86 -11.64
CA GLU A 133 -4.69 -14.01 -12.84
C GLU A 133 -3.26 -13.48 -13.06
N ASP A 134 -2.78 -13.56 -14.30
CA ASP A 134 -1.45 -13.06 -14.67
C ASP A 134 -1.50 -11.92 -15.70
N ARG A 135 -2.66 -11.67 -16.31
CA ARG A 135 -2.86 -10.61 -17.30
C ARG A 135 -4.28 -10.07 -17.23
N PHE A 136 -4.39 -8.74 -17.28
CA PHE A 136 -5.63 -8.03 -17.54
C PHE A 136 -5.54 -7.39 -18.94
N GLU A 137 -6.68 -7.29 -19.63
CA GLU A 137 -6.82 -6.60 -20.91
C GLU A 137 -8.09 -5.75 -20.92
N GLY A 138 -7.93 -4.51 -20.47
CA GLY A 138 -8.97 -3.48 -20.56
C GLY A 138 -8.96 -2.74 -21.92
N PRO A 139 -10.10 -2.24 -22.39
CA PRO A 139 -10.20 -1.46 -23.62
C PRO A 139 -9.51 -0.09 -23.49
N GLN A 140 -8.78 0.36 -24.53
CA GLN A 140 -7.96 1.59 -24.44
C GLN A 140 -8.76 2.89 -24.30
N HIS A 141 -9.93 3.02 -24.94
CA HIS A 141 -10.83 4.18 -24.90
C HIS A 141 -10.12 5.55 -24.89
N GLY A 142 -9.27 5.82 -25.89
CA GLY A 142 -8.60 7.12 -26.03
C GLY A 142 -7.51 7.43 -25.00
N ARG A 143 -7.27 6.55 -24.00
CA ARG A 143 -6.16 6.69 -23.07
C ARG A 143 -4.83 6.71 -23.83
N ARG A 144 -3.89 7.53 -23.36
CA ARG A 144 -2.51 7.49 -23.87
C ARG A 144 -1.95 6.08 -23.66
N TYR A 145 -1.20 5.58 -24.62
CA TYR A 145 -0.78 4.17 -24.64
C TYR A 145 -0.03 3.72 -23.37
N ASP A 146 0.84 4.57 -22.83
CA ASP A 146 1.56 4.33 -21.58
C ASP A 146 0.63 4.31 -20.35
N GLN A 147 -0.35 5.20 -20.27
CA GLN A 147 -1.38 5.21 -19.22
C GLN A 147 -2.28 3.98 -19.30
N TRP A 148 -2.63 3.58 -20.53
CA TRP A 148 -3.35 2.33 -20.78
C TRP A 148 -2.54 1.13 -20.32
N ARG A 149 -1.27 1.02 -20.73
CA ARG A 149 -0.34 -0.04 -20.29
C ARG A 149 -0.19 -0.08 -18.77
N TRP A 150 -0.06 1.07 -18.13
CA TRP A 150 -0.03 1.17 -16.66
C TRP A 150 -1.31 0.63 -16.04
N SER A 151 -2.46 1.03 -16.57
CA SER A 151 -3.76 0.56 -16.13
C SER A 151 -3.90 -0.97 -16.25
N GLN A 152 -3.22 -1.58 -17.23
CA GLN A 152 -3.19 -3.05 -17.34
C GLN A 152 -2.46 -3.73 -16.17
N GLU A 153 -1.37 -3.13 -15.70
CA GLU A 153 -0.56 -3.70 -14.63
C GLU A 153 -1.21 -3.51 -13.26
N VAL A 154 -1.79 -2.34 -12.99
CA VAL A 154 -2.40 -2.04 -11.68
C VAL A 154 -3.65 -2.86 -11.41
N MET A 155 -4.35 -3.31 -12.46
CA MET A 155 -5.57 -4.12 -12.34
C MET A 155 -5.37 -5.48 -11.67
N LEU A 156 -4.12 -5.93 -11.53
CA LEU A 156 -3.79 -7.16 -10.83
C LEU A 156 -2.99 -6.92 -9.55
N THR A 157 -2.84 -5.67 -9.11
CA THR A 157 -2.08 -5.33 -7.92
C THR A 157 -2.94 -4.65 -6.88
N ASN A 158 -2.59 -4.89 -5.62
CA ASN A 158 -3.13 -4.12 -4.50
C ASN A 158 -1.98 -3.57 -3.68
N GLY A 159 -2.13 -2.40 -3.08
CA GLY A 159 -1.13 -1.85 -2.19
C GLY A 159 -1.71 -0.82 -1.26
N PRO A 160 -0.90 -0.37 -0.30
CA PRO A 160 -1.25 0.80 0.48
C PRO A 160 -0.59 2.06 -0.05
N ASP A 161 -1.36 3.14 -0.01
CA ASP A 161 -0.87 4.49 -0.26
C ASP A 161 -0.79 5.24 1.07
N VAL A 162 0.45 5.51 1.50
CA VAL A 162 0.78 6.09 2.81
C VAL A 162 0.88 7.60 2.67
N ASN A 163 -0.12 8.30 3.21
CA ASN A 163 -0.29 9.73 3.04
C ASN A 163 0.18 10.51 4.26
N VAL A 164 1.13 11.43 4.08
CA VAL A 164 1.61 12.35 5.12
C VAL A 164 1.43 13.79 4.67
N GLY A 165 0.65 14.56 5.44
CA GLY A 165 0.61 16.02 5.35
C GLY A 165 1.63 16.62 6.32
N LEU A 166 2.53 17.45 5.78
CA LEU A 166 3.56 18.13 6.56
C LEU A 166 3.06 19.45 7.16
N PRO A 167 3.64 19.89 8.29
CA PRO A 167 3.47 21.25 8.78
C PRO A 167 3.83 22.29 7.70
N PRO A 168 3.13 23.44 7.61
CA PRO A 168 3.31 24.40 6.52
C PRO A 168 4.75 24.87 6.29
N ARG A 169 5.58 25.03 7.34
CA ARG A 169 6.97 25.49 7.16
C ARG A 169 7.87 24.38 6.60
N LEU A 170 7.63 23.13 6.96
CA LEU A 170 8.32 22.00 6.35
C LEU A 170 7.90 21.85 4.89
N ALA A 171 6.60 21.90 4.61
CA ALA A 171 6.08 21.83 3.24
C ALA A 171 6.69 22.93 2.34
N ALA A 172 6.79 24.16 2.85
CA ALA A 172 7.37 25.29 2.11
C ALA A 172 8.88 25.16 1.83
N ARG A 173 9.60 24.28 2.54
CA ARG A 173 11.04 24.04 2.37
C ARG A 173 11.35 22.86 1.44
N LEU A 174 10.35 22.07 1.06
CA LEU A 174 10.57 20.93 0.19
C LEU A 174 10.93 21.40 -1.22
N ASP A 175 12.06 20.92 -1.71
CA ASP A 175 12.38 20.92 -3.14
C ASP A 175 11.87 19.62 -3.75
N PRO A 176 10.85 19.67 -4.64
CA PRO A 176 10.30 18.47 -5.29
C PRO A 176 11.34 17.66 -6.05
N VAL A 177 12.31 18.31 -6.70
CA VAL A 177 13.33 17.62 -7.51
C VAL A 177 14.29 16.87 -6.61
N ASP A 178 14.77 17.51 -5.53
CA ASP A 178 15.63 16.88 -4.54
C ASP A 178 14.93 15.74 -3.82
N LEU A 179 13.66 15.95 -3.43
CA LEU A 179 12.83 14.92 -2.80
C LEU A 179 12.68 13.71 -3.71
N LEU A 180 12.33 13.89 -4.98
CA LEU A 180 12.19 12.79 -5.93
C LEU A 180 13.51 12.02 -6.10
N ALA A 181 14.63 12.73 -6.21
CA ALA A 181 15.94 12.08 -6.31
C ALA A 181 16.31 11.31 -5.02
N LYS A 182 15.95 11.83 -3.84
CA LYS A 182 16.11 11.14 -2.55
C LYS A 182 15.23 9.89 -2.47
N VAL A 183 13.96 10.01 -2.84
CA VAL A 183 13.01 8.90 -2.90
C VAL A 183 13.50 7.83 -3.87
N ASN A 184 13.98 8.20 -5.05
CA ASN A 184 14.55 7.25 -5.99
C ASN A 184 15.73 6.46 -5.42
N HIS A 185 16.53 7.08 -4.55
CA HIS A 185 17.65 6.42 -3.90
C HIS A 185 17.20 5.49 -2.77
N TYR A 186 16.31 5.92 -1.89
CA TYR A 186 16.00 5.18 -0.66
C TYR A 186 14.73 4.31 -0.78
N ALA A 187 13.76 4.64 -1.62
CA ALA A 187 12.51 3.88 -1.74
C ALA A 187 12.72 2.38 -1.98
N PRO A 188 13.67 1.91 -2.82
CA PRO A 188 13.91 0.48 -2.95
C PRO A 188 14.30 -0.19 -1.62
N ALA A 189 15.04 0.49 -0.76
CA ALA A 189 15.44 -0.01 0.55
C ALA A 189 14.26 -0.12 1.53
N LEU A 190 13.36 0.87 1.50
CA LEU A 190 12.13 0.87 2.28
C LEU A 190 11.20 -0.26 1.81
N VAL A 191 10.98 -0.36 0.49
CA VAL A 191 10.10 -1.36 -0.14
C VAL A 191 10.61 -2.78 0.07
N ALA A 192 11.93 -3.00 0.08
CA ALA A 192 12.53 -4.32 0.32
C ALA A 192 12.07 -4.95 1.63
N LEU A 193 11.75 -4.14 2.65
CA LEU A 193 11.28 -4.59 3.97
C LEU A 193 9.77 -4.93 4.00
N SER A 194 9.05 -4.65 2.91
CA SER A 194 7.59 -4.83 2.79
C SER A 194 7.19 -5.96 1.84
N LEU A 195 8.11 -6.50 1.02
CA LEU A 195 7.79 -7.41 -0.09
C LEU A 195 6.90 -8.58 0.36
N ALA A 196 5.76 -8.75 -0.32
CA ALA A 196 4.67 -9.64 0.09
C ALA A 196 3.84 -10.19 -1.09
N ALA A 197 4.43 -10.34 -2.28
CA ALA A 197 3.70 -10.78 -3.48
C ALA A 197 4.37 -11.97 -4.21
N PRO A 198 4.62 -13.11 -3.54
CA PRO A 198 5.30 -14.25 -4.15
C PRO A 198 4.36 -15.18 -4.93
N LEU A 199 3.05 -14.92 -5.00
CA LEU A 199 2.07 -15.79 -5.65
C LEU A 199 1.72 -15.30 -7.06
N CYS A 200 1.56 -16.22 -8.01
CA CYS A 200 1.12 -15.95 -9.38
C CYS A 200 0.68 -17.25 -10.07
N ARG A 201 -0.29 -17.21 -10.98
CA ARG A 201 -0.76 -18.37 -11.77
C ARG A 201 -1.10 -19.60 -10.92
N GLY A 202 -1.62 -19.40 -9.72
CA GLY A 202 -2.01 -20.47 -8.81
C GLY A 202 -0.88 -21.10 -8.00
N GLY A 203 0.35 -20.58 -8.12
CA GLY A 203 1.51 -21.07 -7.36
C GLY A 203 2.52 -19.99 -7.01
N LEU A 204 3.75 -20.40 -6.74
CA LEU A 204 4.85 -19.47 -6.45
C LEU A 204 5.35 -18.84 -7.75
N TRP A 205 5.58 -17.53 -7.72
CA TRP A 205 6.17 -16.80 -8.81
C TRP A 205 7.66 -17.13 -8.92
N GLU A 206 7.99 -17.94 -9.93
CA GLU A 206 9.37 -18.25 -10.27
C GLU A 206 9.91 -17.33 -11.36
N ILE A 207 11.14 -16.86 -11.17
CA ILE A 207 11.87 -16.06 -12.14
C ILE A 207 13.33 -16.50 -12.17
N ARG A 208 13.75 -17.02 -13.33
CA ARG A 208 15.11 -17.54 -13.56
C ARG A 208 15.52 -18.62 -12.52
N GLY A 209 14.61 -19.56 -12.24
CA GLY A 209 14.87 -20.70 -11.36
C GLY A 209 14.90 -20.37 -9.86
N ARG A 210 14.32 -19.24 -9.45
CA ARG A 210 14.19 -18.83 -8.05
C ARG A 210 12.78 -18.31 -7.78
N ILE A 211 12.29 -18.52 -6.56
CA ILE A 211 11.05 -17.91 -6.07
C ILE A 211 11.30 -16.42 -5.83
N GLY A 212 10.55 -15.57 -6.52
CA GLY A 212 10.59 -14.12 -6.34
C GLY A 212 9.88 -13.68 -5.06
N LYS A 213 10.15 -12.45 -4.63
CA LYS A 213 9.59 -11.85 -3.40
C LYS A 213 8.32 -11.04 -3.67
N SER A 214 8.27 -10.32 -4.80
CA SER A 214 7.11 -9.50 -5.13
C SER A 214 6.91 -9.28 -6.62
N LEU A 215 5.93 -9.97 -7.20
CA LEU A 215 5.51 -9.73 -8.57
C LEU A 215 4.91 -8.33 -8.76
N ARG A 216 4.21 -7.82 -7.74
CA ARG A 216 3.69 -6.43 -7.71
C ARG A 216 4.81 -5.43 -7.92
N THR A 217 5.84 -5.48 -7.07
CA THR A 217 6.98 -4.55 -7.15
C THR A 217 7.71 -4.73 -8.49
N TYR A 218 7.87 -5.98 -8.96
CA TYR A 218 8.52 -6.24 -10.25
C TYR A 218 7.79 -5.55 -11.42
N ARG A 219 6.47 -5.71 -11.50
CA ARG A 219 5.64 -5.13 -12.58
C ARG A 219 5.47 -3.61 -12.46
N ARG A 220 5.23 -3.11 -11.25
CA ARG A 220 5.03 -1.67 -11.02
C ARG A 220 6.31 -0.86 -11.14
N SER A 221 7.49 -1.48 -11.00
CA SER A 221 8.77 -0.75 -11.02
C SER A 221 8.94 0.15 -12.23
N VAL A 222 8.55 -0.30 -13.43
CA VAL A 222 8.76 0.40 -14.71
C VAL A 222 7.81 1.57 -14.94
N PHE A 223 6.62 1.53 -14.36
CA PHE A 223 5.52 2.44 -14.70
C PHE A 223 5.11 3.36 -13.55
N GLY A 224 5.22 2.89 -12.30
CA GLY A 224 4.75 3.61 -11.13
C GLY A 224 5.79 4.58 -10.57
N GLN A 225 5.37 5.80 -10.27
CA GLN A 225 6.12 6.67 -9.36
C GLN A 225 6.04 6.10 -7.94
N ALA A 226 7.11 6.27 -7.16
CA ALA A 226 7.13 5.81 -5.77
C ALA A 226 6.43 6.79 -4.83
N VAL A 227 6.39 8.07 -5.20
CA VAL A 227 5.76 9.15 -4.45
C VAL A 227 4.93 10.02 -5.39
N GLU A 228 3.78 10.48 -4.91
CA GLU A 228 2.92 11.48 -5.54
C GLU A 228 2.84 12.71 -4.62
N LEU A 229 2.89 13.91 -5.22
CA LEU A 229 2.89 15.19 -4.50
C LEU A 229 1.58 15.92 -4.79
N HIS A 230 0.84 16.30 -3.74
CA HIS A 230 -0.45 16.99 -3.85
C HIS A 230 -0.36 18.37 -3.18
N PRO A 231 0.30 19.36 -3.82
CA PRO A 231 0.43 20.71 -3.27
C PRO A 231 -0.93 21.39 -3.01
N GLU A 232 -1.93 21.10 -3.85
CA GLU A 232 -3.31 21.61 -3.74
C GLU A 232 -4.08 21.03 -2.55
N GLN A 233 -3.65 19.88 -2.01
CA GLN A 233 -4.28 19.19 -0.87
C GLN A 233 -3.48 19.42 0.41
N GLY A 234 -3.07 20.66 0.66
CA GLY A 234 -2.33 21.03 1.87
C GLY A 234 -0.90 20.45 1.93
N GLY A 235 -0.29 20.18 0.78
CA GLY A 235 1.07 19.62 0.71
C GLY A 235 1.15 18.15 1.12
N ARG A 236 0.08 17.38 0.86
CA ARG A 236 0.03 15.93 1.10
C ARG A 236 1.06 15.22 0.21
N LEU A 237 1.81 14.32 0.82
CA LEU A 237 2.83 13.48 0.18
C LEU A 237 2.40 12.02 0.31
N GLU A 238 2.22 11.36 -0.83
CA GLU A 238 1.71 10.01 -0.89
C GLU A 238 2.80 9.03 -1.32
N PHE A 239 3.11 8.04 -0.49
CA PHE A 239 4.07 6.99 -0.83
C PHE A 239 3.35 5.68 -1.17
N LYS A 240 3.51 5.22 -2.42
CA LYS A 240 2.67 4.17 -3.06
C LYS A 240 3.40 2.85 -3.29
N ALA A 241 4.67 2.79 -2.91
CA ALA A 241 5.57 1.75 -3.36
C ALA A 241 5.55 0.49 -2.47
N PHE A 242 5.11 0.60 -1.21
CA PHE A 242 5.05 -0.55 -0.31
C PHE A 242 4.12 -1.64 -0.86
N ASP A 243 4.45 -2.89 -0.53
CA ASP A 243 3.53 -4.00 -0.74
C ASP A 243 2.46 -4.03 0.36
N MET A 244 1.29 -4.55 0.02
CA MET A 244 0.17 -4.77 0.92
C MET A 244 0.54 -5.72 2.06
N THR A 245 -0.02 -5.46 3.24
CA THR A 245 0.22 -6.22 4.48
C THR A 245 -1.10 -6.50 5.20
N TRP A 246 -1.16 -7.64 5.88
CA TRP A 246 -2.27 -8.02 6.76
C TRP A 246 -1.98 -7.65 8.23
N ARG A 247 -1.00 -6.79 8.51
CA ARG A 247 -0.56 -6.42 9.87
C ARG A 247 -0.63 -4.92 10.10
N LEU A 248 -1.37 -4.49 11.13
CA LEU A 248 -1.41 -3.08 11.53
C LEU A 248 -0.04 -2.52 11.95
N GLU A 249 0.82 -3.38 12.52
CA GLU A 249 2.20 -2.99 12.87
C GLU A 249 3.00 -2.56 11.64
N ASP A 250 2.77 -3.18 10.48
CA ASP A 250 3.49 -2.83 9.26
C ASP A 250 3.04 -1.49 8.69
N PHE A 251 1.74 -1.18 8.68
CA PHE A 251 1.28 0.16 8.30
C PHE A 251 1.87 1.25 9.18
N HIS A 252 1.97 1.03 10.51
CA HIS A 252 2.67 1.96 11.40
C HIS A 252 4.12 2.16 10.95
N ASN A 253 4.83 1.06 10.71
CA ASN A 253 6.22 1.09 10.28
C ASN A 253 6.40 1.80 8.94
N PHE A 254 5.45 1.70 8.01
CA PHE A 254 5.48 2.41 6.74
C PHE A 254 5.40 3.92 6.94
N PHE A 255 4.52 4.42 7.82
CA PHE A 255 4.49 5.84 8.18
C PHE A 255 5.83 6.29 8.79
N LEU A 256 6.41 5.51 9.72
CA LEU A 256 7.65 5.88 10.38
C LEU A 256 8.85 5.89 9.43
N LEU A 257 8.94 4.92 8.51
CA LEU A 257 9.96 4.92 7.46
C LEU A 257 9.81 6.14 6.53
N TRP A 258 8.57 6.45 6.15
CA TRP A 258 8.29 7.58 5.28
C TRP A 258 8.64 8.90 5.95
N LEU A 259 8.22 9.11 7.21
CA LEU A 259 8.60 10.26 8.02
C LEU A 259 10.11 10.36 8.21
N ALA A 260 10.80 9.26 8.52
CA ALA A 260 12.26 9.27 8.66
C ALA A 260 12.94 9.74 7.36
N LEU A 261 12.46 9.30 6.20
CA LEU A 261 12.99 9.76 4.92
C LEU A 261 12.70 11.24 4.68
N LEU A 262 11.49 11.71 4.97
CA LEU A 262 11.10 13.11 4.78
C LEU A 262 11.87 14.07 5.69
N LEU A 263 12.13 13.67 6.94
CA LEU A 263 12.64 14.55 7.99
C LEU A 263 14.16 14.52 8.19
N ASP A 264 14.86 13.51 7.65
CA ASP A 264 16.31 13.37 7.85
C ASP A 264 17.13 14.09 6.77
N ASP A 265 17.65 15.27 7.09
CA ASP A 265 18.55 16.04 6.24
C ASP A 265 19.93 15.37 6.03
N GLY A 266 20.29 14.39 6.85
CA GLY A 266 21.55 13.66 6.74
C GLY A 266 21.51 12.46 5.78
N LEU A 267 20.34 12.07 5.28
CA LEU A 267 20.22 11.09 4.19
C LEU A 267 20.56 11.77 2.85
N ARG A 268 21.82 11.61 2.42
CA ARG A 268 22.40 12.32 1.27
C ARG A 268 22.25 11.61 -0.07
N GLY A 269 21.83 10.34 -0.07
CA GLY A 269 21.68 9.57 -1.31
C GLY A 269 20.67 10.20 -2.28
N ARG A 270 21.04 10.27 -3.56
CA ARG A 270 20.20 10.76 -4.67
C ARG A 270 20.35 9.81 -5.86
N ALA A 271 19.28 9.54 -6.58
CA ALA A 271 19.28 8.65 -7.72
C ALA A 271 18.25 9.06 -8.78
N SER A 272 18.46 8.60 -10.00
CA SER A 272 17.50 8.76 -11.10
C SER A 272 16.35 7.76 -10.99
N ASP A 273 15.26 8.03 -11.71
CA ASP A 273 14.14 7.08 -11.86
C ASP A 273 14.64 5.74 -12.40
N GLN A 274 15.53 5.75 -13.39
CA GLN A 274 16.08 4.53 -13.98
C GLN A 274 16.81 3.66 -12.95
N SER A 275 17.55 4.28 -12.02
CA SER A 275 18.23 3.56 -10.94
C SER A 275 17.22 2.93 -9.99
N ARG A 276 16.16 3.68 -9.63
CA ARG A 276 15.05 3.16 -8.83
C ARG A 276 14.39 1.97 -9.51
N ILE A 277 14.10 2.03 -10.81
CA ILE A 277 13.48 0.95 -11.58
C ILE A 277 14.34 -0.33 -11.48
N TYR A 278 15.66 -0.21 -11.71
CA TYR A 278 16.57 -1.36 -11.62
C TYR A 278 16.62 -1.95 -10.22
N ASP A 279 16.72 -1.11 -9.18
CA ASP A 279 16.78 -1.56 -7.80
C ASP A 279 15.47 -2.23 -7.36
N LEU A 280 14.31 -1.65 -7.70
CA LEU A 280 13.00 -2.26 -7.44
C LEU A 280 12.86 -3.62 -8.14
N GLY A 281 13.29 -3.73 -9.39
CA GLY A 281 13.33 -5.00 -10.11
C GLY A 281 14.31 -6.02 -9.51
N ALA A 282 15.41 -5.57 -8.89
CA ALA A 282 16.36 -6.44 -8.21
C ALA A 282 15.79 -6.96 -6.88
N ILE A 283 15.27 -6.09 -6.01
CA ILE A 283 14.70 -6.52 -4.73
C ILE A 283 13.44 -7.34 -4.90
N ALA A 284 12.63 -7.09 -5.94
CA ALA A 284 11.46 -7.90 -6.22
C ALA A 284 11.83 -9.38 -6.44
N ARG A 285 13.04 -9.65 -6.95
CA ARG A 285 13.57 -10.99 -7.18
C ARG A 285 14.33 -11.54 -5.97
N TYR A 286 15.22 -10.73 -5.39
CA TYR A 286 16.24 -11.19 -4.44
C TYR A 286 16.03 -10.68 -3.00
N GLY A 287 15.03 -9.84 -2.76
CA GLY A 287 14.78 -9.23 -1.47
C GLY A 287 16.02 -8.50 -0.92
N LEU A 288 16.34 -8.79 0.34
CA LEU A 288 17.47 -8.21 1.06
C LEU A 288 18.83 -8.84 0.70
N GLU A 289 18.90 -9.82 -0.21
CA GLU A 289 20.18 -10.31 -0.75
C GLU A 289 20.90 -9.23 -1.60
N VAL A 290 20.17 -8.21 -2.06
CA VAL A 290 20.74 -7.06 -2.78
C VAL A 290 21.52 -6.18 -1.81
N ALA A 291 22.82 -6.43 -1.66
CA ALA A 291 23.68 -5.81 -0.63
C ALA A 291 23.62 -4.27 -0.59
N THR A 292 23.61 -3.61 -1.75
CA THR A 292 23.52 -2.13 -1.82
C THR A 292 22.19 -1.59 -1.31
N VAL A 293 21.10 -2.33 -1.51
CA VAL A 293 19.78 -1.96 -0.99
C VAL A 293 19.67 -2.26 0.50
N ARG A 294 20.22 -3.39 0.94
CA ARG A 294 20.28 -3.75 2.36
C ARG A 294 21.06 -2.71 3.18
N ALA A 295 22.18 -2.21 2.65
CA ALA A 295 22.97 -1.16 3.30
C ALA A 295 22.18 0.15 3.44
N ARG A 296 21.46 0.58 2.40
CA ARG A 296 20.56 1.75 2.46
C ARG A 296 19.42 1.57 3.47
N ALA A 297 18.88 0.35 3.61
CA ALA A 297 17.85 0.06 4.59
C ALA A 297 18.40 0.16 6.03
N ALA A 298 19.64 -0.32 6.24
CA ALA A 298 20.36 -0.16 7.50
C ALA A 298 20.55 1.32 7.84
N GLU A 299 21.07 2.11 6.89
CA GLU A 299 21.29 3.55 7.05
C GLU A 299 20.02 4.27 7.52
N VAL A 300 18.87 4.03 6.87
CA VAL A 300 17.60 4.65 7.26
C VAL A 300 17.17 4.18 8.66
N LEU A 301 17.22 2.87 8.96
CA LEU A 301 16.76 2.32 10.23
C LEU A 301 17.66 2.69 11.43
N GLU A 302 18.94 2.96 11.20
CA GLU A 302 19.91 3.44 12.19
C GLU A 302 19.67 4.91 12.54
N ARG A 303 19.35 5.74 11.55
CA ARG A 303 19.14 7.18 11.74
C ARG A 303 17.74 7.54 12.23
N ALA A 304 16.74 6.74 11.83
CA ALA A 304 15.34 6.99 12.13
C ALA A 304 15.03 7.28 13.61
N PRO A 305 15.60 6.60 14.62
CA PRO A 305 15.30 6.89 16.03
C PRO A 305 15.55 8.33 16.45
N ALA A 306 16.72 8.88 16.11
CA ALA A 306 17.10 10.23 16.49
C ALA A 306 16.23 11.26 15.76
N VAL A 307 15.98 11.04 14.47
CA VAL A 307 15.14 11.90 13.63
C VAL A 307 13.70 11.89 14.14
N LEU A 308 13.08 10.72 14.26
CA LEU A 308 11.69 10.59 14.69
C LEU A 308 11.46 11.15 16.11
N ALA A 309 12.37 10.86 17.05
CA ALA A 309 12.27 11.37 18.41
C ALA A 309 12.36 12.90 18.48
N ALA A 310 13.20 13.53 17.65
CA ALA A 310 13.29 15.00 17.56
C ALA A 310 11.97 15.66 17.15
N TRP A 311 11.10 14.92 16.45
CA TRP A 311 9.77 15.34 16.03
C TRP A 311 8.65 14.79 16.92
N GLY A 312 8.97 14.06 18.00
CA GLY A 312 8.01 13.52 18.96
C GLY A 312 7.31 12.22 18.53
N PHE A 313 7.83 11.53 17.51
CA PHE A 313 7.36 10.20 17.11
C PHE A 313 8.12 9.12 17.89
N ASP A 314 7.40 8.04 18.25
CA ASP A 314 8.00 6.87 18.89
C ASP A 314 8.63 5.94 17.82
N PRO A 315 9.95 5.72 17.83
CA PRO A 315 10.60 4.84 16.87
C PRO A 315 10.58 3.36 17.26
N GLN A 316 10.04 2.98 18.43
CA GLN A 316 10.00 1.59 18.89
C GLN A 316 9.37 0.60 17.89
N PRO A 317 8.26 0.93 17.19
CA PRO A 317 7.66 0.01 16.22
C PRO A 317 8.63 -0.45 15.12
N LEU A 318 9.63 0.38 14.75
CA LEU A 318 10.65 0.02 13.74
C LEU A 318 11.51 -1.19 14.14
N GLY A 319 11.42 -1.66 15.39
CA GLY A 319 12.04 -2.90 15.84
C GLY A 319 11.67 -4.11 14.97
N ALA A 320 10.43 -4.19 14.47
CA ALA A 320 10.02 -5.27 13.57
C ALA A 320 10.80 -5.24 12.24
N LEU A 321 10.97 -4.06 11.65
CA LEU A 321 11.73 -3.90 10.42
C LEU A 321 13.23 -4.13 10.62
N ARG A 322 13.79 -3.76 11.77
CA ARG A 322 15.17 -4.13 12.12
C ARG A 322 15.36 -5.64 12.19
N ARG A 323 14.39 -6.38 12.74
CA ARG A 323 14.43 -7.86 12.74
C ARG A 323 14.40 -8.41 11.31
N ARG A 324 13.56 -7.87 10.41
CA ARG A 324 13.56 -8.25 8.98
C ARG A 324 14.91 -8.00 8.34
N LEU A 325 15.51 -6.83 8.57
CA LEU A 325 16.83 -6.50 8.05
C LEU A 325 17.93 -7.44 8.55
N ALA A 326 17.90 -7.78 9.85
CA ALA A 326 18.89 -8.64 10.49
C ALA A 326 18.79 -10.10 10.00
N THR A 327 17.56 -10.63 9.95
CA THR A 327 17.28 -12.03 9.61
C THR A 327 17.20 -12.30 8.11
N GLY A 328 16.96 -11.26 7.30
CA GLY A 328 16.67 -11.40 5.87
C GLY A 328 15.27 -11.95 5.57
N ARG A 329 14.45 -12.27 6.59
CA ARG A 329 13.10 -12.81 6.41
C ARG A 329 12.08 -11.69 6.19
N LEU A 330 11.28 -11.84 5.14
CA LEU A 330 10.29 -10.88 4.66
C LEU A 330 8.88 -11.48 4.71
N PRO A 331 7.81 -10.66 4.64
CA PRO A 331 6.44 -11.17 4.53
C PRO A 331 6.24 -12.15 3.36
N ALA A 332 6.94 -11.94 2.25
CA ALA A 332 6.96 -12.88 1.13
C ALA A 332 7.46 -14.28 1.53
N ASP A 333 8.46 -14.39 2.39
CA ASP A 333 8.97 -15.69 2.87
C ASP A 333 7.94 -16.40 3.75
N GLU A 334 7.14 -15.64 4.49
CA GLU A 334 6.05 -16.18 5.29
C GLU A 334 4.94 -16.72 4.40
N ILE A 335 4.53 -15.97 3.36
CA ILE A 335 3.54 -16.42 2.38
C ILE A 335 4.03 -17.67 1.62
N VAL A 336 5.32 -17.71 1.25
CA VAL A 336 5.93 -18.90 0.64
C VAL A 336 5.82 -20.10 1.58
N GLY A 337 6.19 -19.94 2.85
CA GLY A 337 6.07 -21.01 3.85
C GLY A 337 4.62 -21.49 4.06
N MET A 338 3.65 -20.57 4.06
CA MET A 338 2.22 -20.93 4.09
C MET A 338 1.83 -21.75 2.87
N TYR A 339 2.23 -21.32 1.66
CA TYR A 339 1.89 -22.03 0.43
C TYR A 339 2.56 -23.41 0.36
N GLU A 340 3.82 -23.54 0.74
CA GLU A 340 4.53 -24.82 0.76
C GLU A 340 3.93 -25.80 1.76
N HIS A 341 3.37 -25.31 2.87
CA HIS A 341 2.67 -26.13 3.85
C HIS A 341 1.29 -26.58 3.37
N GLU A 342 0.52 -25.66 2.80
CA GLU A 342 -0.89 -25.88 2.46
C GLU A 342 -1.10 -26.43 1.03
N LEU A 343 -0.16 -26.17 0.12
CA LEU A 343 -0.25 -26.41 -1.33
C LEU A 343 -1.56 -25.89 -1.95
N SER A 344 -2.09 -24.80 -1.40
CA SER A 344 -3.42 -24.28 -1.71
C SER A 344 -3.46 -22.76 -1.59
N ILE A 345 -3.75 -22.08 -2.70
CA ILE A 345 -3.96 -20.63 -2.70
C ILE A 345 -5.10 -20.24 -1.75
N PRO A 346 -6.29 -20.86 -1.80
CA PRO A 346 -7.36 -20.51 -0.86
C PRO A 346 -6.99 -20.62 0.63
N ALA A 347 -6.20 -21.64 1.01
CA ALA A 347 -5.76 -21.80 2.39
C ALA A 347 -4.82 -20.66 2.83
N VAL A 348 -3.92 -20.22 1.94
CA VAL A 348 -3.08 -19.04 2.19
C VAL A 348 -3.94 -17.78 2.31
N LEU A 349 -4.87 -17.55 1.37
CA LEU A 349 -5.74 -16.37 1.38
C LEU A 349 -6.59 -16.28 2.65
N ARG A 350 -7.01 -17.43 3.21
CA ARG A 350 -7.71 -17.48 4.51
C ARG A 350 -6.88 -16.90 5.65
N GLN A 351 -5.57 -17.15 5.66
CA GLN A 351 -4.68 -16.57 6.68
C GLN A 351 -4.48 -15.06 6.48
N LEU A 352 -4.55 -14.58 5.24
CA LEU A 352 -4.35 -13.18 4.86
C LEU A 352 -5.63 -12.32 4.92
N ALA A 353 -6.80 -12.93 5.15
CA ALA A 353 -8.09 -12.24 5.30
C ALA A 353 -8.22 -11.51 6.65
N VAL A 354 -7.43 -11.90 7.65
CA VAL A 354 -7.51 -11.34 9.00
C VAL A 354 -6.47 -10.25 9.17
N LEU A 355 -6.95 -9.01 9.33
CA LEU A 355 -6.11 -7.89 9.75
C LEU A 355 -5.62 -8.13 11.18
N THR A 356 -4.32 -8.41 11.33
CA THR A 356 -3.72 -8.73 12.62
C THR A 356 -3.55 -7.46 13.45
N PRO A 357 -4.12 -7.39 14.67
CA PRO A 357 -3.99 -6.24 15.54
C PRO A 357 -2.54 -5.96 15.92
N ARG A 358 -2.24 -4.71 16.31
CA ARG A 358 -0.94 -4.38 16.92
C ARG A 358 -0.78 -5.15 18.23
N ALA A 359 0.41 -5.71 18.47
CA ALA A 359 0.75 -6.18 19.81
C ALA A 359 0.58 -5.02 20.79
N ARG A 360 -0.38 -5.13 21.72
CA ARG A 360 -0.55 -4.11 22.76
C ARG A 360 0.70 -4.13 23.63
N THR A 361 1.56 -3.13 23.47
CA THR A 361 2.61 -2.88 24.46
C THR A 361 1.89 -2.59 25.76
N ARG A 362 2.01 -3.49 26.76
CA ARG A 362 1.60 -3.17 28.12
C ARG A 362 2.34 -1.89 28.50
N ALA A 363 1.61 -0.80 28.70
CA ALA A 363 2.19 0.37 29.32
C ALA A 363 2.82 -0.09 30.64
N ALA A 364 4.13 0.11 30.79
CA ALA A 364 4.77 -0.02 32.08
C ALA A 364 4.10 1.02 32.98
N GLY A 365 3.31 0.54 33.95
CA GLY A 365 2.70 1.36 34.99
C GLY A 365 3.70 1.84 36.02
#